data_AF-A0A843RWC0-F1
#
_entry.id   AF-A0A843RWC0-F1
#
_cell.length_a   1.000
_cell.length_b   1.000
_cell.length_c   1.000
_cell.angle_alpha   90.00
_cell.angle_beta   90.00
_cell.angle_gamma   90.00
#
_symmetry.space_group_name_H-M   'P 1'
#
loop_
_entity.id
_entity.type
_entity.pdbx_description
1 polymer ?
#
loop_
_entity_poly.entity_id
_entity_poly.type
_entity_poly.pdbx_seq_one_letter_code
_entity_poly.pdbx_strand_id
1 'polypeptide(L)'
;MVGRVRRTRRLVSLVPAMLSSRRFPPHRCLAGGLMNKSSHMPDAVPSHVSTDHASERAGVTRRVALQGLAAGLGGSFALPLVAEGHPVQQHVAGRSSTPTTTKASEREFLDPHQFATLSVLAELIVPGAVATESDRFIDAALAVEAPSAQQEFLTALGAIDGFAISRHQGPFKDLGEAEQVALLEEAFTQASGQPGPRPWKKGDPVMPPSPPERPMRTLRDHVDHIKGWVAGAHYSSEAGMKELGWTGNMFFQSYPGCPHPDGHEAAE
;
A
#
# COMPACT_ATOMS: atom_id res chain seq x y z
N MET A 1 -4.28 -45.59 -58.68
CA MET A 1 -3.59 -44.33 -58.29
C MET A 1 -3.58 -44.31 -56.76
N VAL A 2 -2.54 -44.82 -56.07
CA VAL A 2 -1.26 -44.16 -55.78
C VAL A 2 -1.50 -42.75 -55.20
N GLY A 3 -1.11 -42.37 -53.99
CA GLY A 3 -0.06 -42.94 -53.17
C GLY A 3 -0.08 -42.47 -51.71
N ARG A 4 0.67 -43.25 -50.95
CA ARG A 4 1.00 -43.17 -49.52
C ARG A 4 2.16 -42.18 -49.39
N VAL A 5 2.08 -41.18 -48.51
CA VAL A 5 3.26 -40.41 -48.10
C VAL A 5 3.52 -40.63 -46.61
N ARG A 6 4.70 -41.17 -46.34
CA ARG A 6 5.28 -41.47 -45.03
C ARG A 6 6.30 -40.40 -44.67
N ARG A 7 6.44 -40.18 -43.34
CA ARG A 7 7.63 -39.71 -42.60
C ARG A 7 8.04 -38.24 -42.85
N THR A 8 8.42 -37.49 -41.81
CA THR A 8 9.61 -37.76 -41.00
C THR A 8 9.59 -36.93 -39.71
N ARG A 9 9.92 -37.59 -38.59
CA ARG A 9 10.40 -36.96 -37.35
C ARG A 9 11.73 -36.25 -37.63
N ARG A 10 11.91 -35.03 -37.12
CA ARG A 10 13.24 -34.50 -36.79
C ARG A 10 13.35 -34.36 -35.28
N LEU A 11 14.12 -35.28 -34.71
CA LEU A 11 14.86 -35.12 -33.47
C LEU A 11 16.14 -34.34 -33.80
N VAL A 12 16.42 -33.26 -33.08
CA VAL A 12 17.75 -32.68 -32.89
C VAL A 12 17.75 -32.20 -31.43
N SER A 13 18.23 -33.05 -30.51
CA SER A 13 19.59 -33.08 -29.99
C SER A 13 19.92 -31.92 -29.04
N LEU A 14 19.86 -32.24 -27.75
CA LEU A 14 20.63 -31.62 -26.66
C LEU A 14 22.11 -31.49 -27.03
N VAL A 15 22.74 -30.38 -26.60
CA VAL A 15 24.15 -30.34 -26.16
C VAL A 15 24.25 -29.41 -24.93
N PRO A 16 25.00 -29.78 -23.87
CA PRO A 16 24.99 -29.08 -22.58
C PRO A 16 26.22 -28.19 -22.32
N ALA A 17 26.12 -27.44 -21.21
CA ALA A 17 27.19 -27.04 -20.28
C ALA A 17 28.32 -26.10 -20.77
N MET A 18 28.33 -24.88 -20.24
CA MET A 18 29.56 -24.19 -19.84
C MET A 18 29.35 -23.55 -18.46
N LEU A 19 29.82 -24.28 -17.44
CA LEU A 19 30.13 -23.79 -16.11
C LEU A 19 31.23 -22.72 -16.25
N SER A 20 30.97 -21.48 -15.89
CA SER A 20 32.03 -20.48 -15.68
C SER A 20 32.00 -20.01 -14.23
N SER A 21 32.75 -20.74 -13.41
CA SER A 21 33.06 -20.39 -12.03
C SER A 21 34.06 -19.23 -12.04
N ARG A 22 33.63 -18.03 -11.64
CA ARG A 22 34.55 -16.96 -11.23
C ARG A 22 34.47 -16.80 -9.72
N ARG A 23 35.44 -17.44 -9.05
CA ARG A 23 35.85 -17.14 -7.68
C ARG A 23 36.47 -15.74 -7.68
N PHE A 24 35.98 -14.86 -6.82
CA PHE A 24 36.69 -13.64 -6.42
C PHE A 24 36.92 -13.67 -4.90
N PRO A 25 38.15 -13.38 -4.43
CA PRO A 25 38.56 -13.53 -3.03
C PRO A 25 38.14 -12.33 -2.15
N PRO A 26 38.02 -12.52 -0.82
CA PRO A 26 37.74 -11.44 0.14
C PRO A 26 39.01 -10.64 0.48
N HIS A 27 38.97 -9.33 0.27
CA HIS A 27 39.99 -8.42 0.78
C HIS A 27 39.60 -7.87 2.16
N ARG A 28 40.31 -8.42 3.16
CA ARG A 28 40.92 -7.76 4.32
C ARG A 28 40.20 -6.57 4.99
N CYS A 29 39.80 -6.86 6.24
CA CYS A 29 39.81 -5.95 7.38
C CYS A 29 41.12 -5.15 7.48
N LEU A 30 41.00 -3.85 7.75
CA LEU A 30 42.02 -3.07 8.44
C LEU A 30 41.35 -2.29 9.57
N ALA A 31 41.62 -2.76 10.78
CA ALA A 31 41.42 -2.07 12.03
C ALA A 31 42.61 -1.12 12.28
N GLY A 32 42.32 0.01 12.91
CA GLY A 32 43.27 0.99 13.42
C GLY A 32 42.52 2.31 13.53
N GLY A 33 42.38 2.97 14.66
CA GLY A 33 43.09 2.87 15.92
C GLY A 33 43.08 4.28 16.51
N LEU A 34 42.38 4.44 17.64
CA LEU A 34 42.66 5.35 18.74
C LEU A 34 43.25 6.74 18.41
N MET A 35 42.46 7.78 18.63
CA MET A 35 42.97 9.03 19.20
C MET A 35 41.92 9.67 20.12
N ASN A 36 42.13 9.38 21.39
CA ASN A 36 41.55 10.01 22.57
C ASN A 36 42.08 11.45 22.67
N LYS A 37 41.18 12.44 22.80
CA LYS A 37 41.53 13.75 23.36
C LYS A 37 40.46 14.20 24.35
N SER A 38 40.74 13.84 25.59
CA SER A 38 40.11 14.36 26.80
C SER A 38 40.29 15.88 26.88
N SER A 39 39.22 16.61 27.19
CA SER A 39 39.29 17.94 27.80
C SER A 39 38.00 18.20 28.60
N HIS A 40 38.10 17.85 29.87
CA HIS A 40 37.57 18.57 31.04
C HIS A 40 36.23 19.31 30.92
N MET A 41 35.25 18.79 31.67
CA MET A 41 34.22 19.54 32.38
C MET A 41 34.69 19.67 33.86
N PRO A 42 34.44 20.79 34.54
CA PRO A 42 33.39 20.84 35.59
C PRO A 42 32.68 22.23 35.59
N ASP A 43 31.57 22.52 36.25
CA ASP A 43 30.71 21.86 37.23
C ASP A 43 29.31 22.51 37.19
N ALA A 44 28.32 21.76 37.66
CA ALA A 44 26.97 22.09 38.15
C ALA A 44 26.46 23.55 38.17
N VAL A 45 25.20 23.77 37.74
CA VAL A 45 24.00 24.22 38.53
C VAL A 45 22.74 24.07 37.63
N PRO A 46 21.49 24.03 38.14
CA PRO A 46 20.81 22.98 38.88
C PRO A 46 19.72 22.26 38.04
N SER A 47 19.35 21.08 38.53
CA SER A 47 18.16 20.34 38.15
C SER A 47 16.89 21.17 38.32
N HIS A 48 16.34 21.70 37.21
CA HIS A 48 14.90 21.92 37.15
C HIS A 48 14.25 20.56 36.91
N VAL A 49 13.61 20.05 37.95
CA VAL A 49 12.50 19.12 37.83
C VAL A 49 11.49 19.79 36.89
N SER A 50 11.56 19.46 35.60
CA SER A 50 10.39 19.54 34.75
C SER A 50 9.49 18.44 35.25
N THR A 51 8.55 18.83 36.11
CA THR A 51 7.31 18.11 36.31
C THR A 51 6.82 17.61 34.97
N ASP A 52 6.68 16.28 34.89
CA ASP A 52 5.93 15.60 33.86
C ASP A 52 4.59 16.32 33.67
N HIS A 53 4.52 17.22 32.69
CA HIS A 53 3.29 17.39 31.93
C HIS A 53 3.28 16.28 30.88
N ALA A 54 3.24 15.04 31.37
CA ALA A 54 2.40 14.03 30.74
C ALA A 54 0.96 14.57 30.83
N SER A 55 0.64 15.52 29.94
CA SER A 55 -0.73 15.69 29.50
C SER A 55 -1.07 14.35 28.88
N GLU A 56 -1.66 13.47 29.68
CA GLU A 56 -2.44 12.33 29.23
C GLU A 56 -3.14 12.79 27.95
N ARG A 57 -2.77 12.18 26.82
CA ARG A 57 -3.45 12.39 25.55
C ARG A 57 -4.87 11.90 25.78
N ALA A 58 -5.74 12.76 26.30
CA ALA A 58 -7.12 12.47 26.71
C ALA A 58 -7.99 12.24 25.47
N GLY A 59 -7.64 11.22 24.71
CA GLY A 59 -8.43 10.73 23.61
C GLY A 59 -9.39 9.68 24.10
N VAL A 60 -10.58 9.69 23.51
CA VAL A 60 -11.58 8.67 23.80
C VAL A 60 -11.18 7.42 23.03
N THR A 61 -10.83 6.36 23.75
CA THR A 61 -10.55 5.06 23.15
C THR A 61 -11.84 4.43 22.64
N ARG A 62 -11.75 3.50 21.67
CA ARG A 62 -12.92 2.79 21.10
C ARG A 62 -13.84 2.23 22.18
N ARG A 63 -13.28 1.67 23.26
CA ARG A 63 -14.06 1.10 24.37
C ARG A 63 -14.87 2.15 25.11
N VAL A 64 -14.27 3.30 25.39
CA VAL A 64 -14.92 4.42 26.09
C VAL A 64 -15.99 5.06 25.19
N ALA A 65 -15.71 5.21 23.89
CA ALA A 65 -16.70 5.69 22.92
C ALA A 65 -17.91 4.77 22.84
N LEU A 66 -17.70 3.44 22.75
CA LEU A 66 -18.78 2.46 22.74
C LEU A 66 -19.55 2.40 24.06
N GLN A 67 -18.86 2.53 25.20
CA GLN A 67 -19.50 2.64 26.51
C GLN A 67 -20.36 3.91 26.62
N GLY A 68 -19.89 5.04 26.08
CA GLY A 68 -20.66 6.29 26.03
C GLY A 68 -21.89 6.21 25.10
N LEU A 69 -21.78 5.48 23.99
CA LEU A 69 -22.90 5.24 23.06
C LEU A 69 -23.97 4.33 23.70
N ALA A 70 -23.56 3.28 24.42
CA ALA A 70 -24.46 2.44 25.21
C ALA A 70 -25.13 3.22 26.37
N ALA A 71 -24.48 4.26 26.88
CA ALA A 71 -25.02 5.16 27.89
C ALA A 71 -25.93 6.28 27.32
N GLY A 72 -26.12 6.36 26.00
CA GLY A 72 -27.11 7.24 25.37
C GLY A 72 -26.75 8.74 25.31
N LEU A 73 -25.47 9.11 25.40
CA LEU A 73 -25.02 10.52 25.45
C LEU A 73 -24.28 11.03 24.19
N GLY A 74 -24.43 10.42 23.02
CA GLY A 74 -23.72 10.81 21.79
C GLY A 74 -24.64 11.34 20.69
N GLY A 75 -24.68 12.67 20.51
CA GLY A 75 -25.50 13.37 19.53
C GLY A 75 -25.09 13.19 18.07
N SER A 76 -26.10 13.38 17.21
CA SER A 76 -26.17 13.28 15.77
C SER A 76 -25.03 13.96 14.99
N PHE A 77 -24.56 13.32 13.92
CA PHE A 77 -24.25 13.83 12.56
C PHE A 77 -23.14 12.99 11.91
N ALA A 78 -23.52 11.97 11.14
CA ALA A 78 -22.63 11.34 10.16
C ALA A 78 -23.28 11.51 8.79
N LEU A 79 -23.05 12.67 8.16
CA LEU A 79 -23.29 12.82 6.72
C LEU A 79 -22.12 12.14 6.00
N PRO A 80 -22.34 11.11 5.18
CA PRO A 80 -21.27 10.53 4.38
C PRO A 80 -20.91 11.54 3.29
N LEU A 81 -19.80 12.25 3.48
CA LEU A 81 -19.21 13.03 2.41
C LEU A 81 -18.53 12.03 1.47
N VAL A 82 -19.22 11.66 0.38
CA VAL A 82 -18.66 10.79 -0.65
C VAL A 82 -17.69 11.63 -1.48
N ALA A 83 -16.40 11.56 -1.15
CA ALA A 83 -15.37 11.91 -2.12
C ALA A 83 -15.36 10.82 -3.20
N GLU A 84 -15.34 11.19 -4.49
CA GLU A 84 -15.00 10.26 -5.58
C GLU A 84 -13.52 9.89 -5.45
N GLY A 85 -13.23 9.02 -4.49
CA GLY A 85 -11.94 8.40 -4.27
C GLY A 85 -11.89 7.00 -4.87
N HIS A 86 -10.71 6.39 -4.82
CA HIS A 86 -10.51 5.01 -5.22
C HIS A 86 -11.55 4.07 -4.55
N PRO A 87 -12.14 3.07 -5.24
CA PRO A 87 -13.24 2.25 -4.73
C PRO A 87 -13.00 1.66 -3.32
N VAL A 88 -11.76 1.23 -3.05
CA VAL A 88 -11.31 0.78 -1.72
C VAL A 88 -11.66 1.74 -0.58
N GLN A 89 -11.70 3.05 -0.82
CA GLN A 89 -11.98 4.08 0.19
C GLN A 89 -13.41 3.96 0.74
N GLN A 90 -14.36 3.48 -0.06
CA GLN A 90 -15.74 3.21 0.38
C GLN A 90 -15.76 2.06 1.39
N HIS A 91 -15.00 0.99 1.11
CA HIS A 91 -14.86 -0.15 2.02
C HIS A 91 -14.08 0.19 3.29
N VAL A 92 -13.06 1.04 3.18
CA VAL A 92 -12.29 1.55 4.33
C VAL A 92 -13.19 2.35 5.27
N ALA A 93 -13.99 3.28 4.73
CA ALA A 93 -14.92 4.06 5.55
C ALA A 93 -15.95 3.16 6.29
N GLY A 94 -16.39 2.08 5.62
CA GLY A 94 -17.31 1.08 6.17
C GLY A 94 -16.69 0.08 7.17
N ARG A 95 -15.36 -0.03 7.23
CA ARG A 95 -14.61 -0.95 8.12
C ARG A 95 -14.85 -0.69 9.61
N SER A 96 -15.42 0.46 9.94
CA SER A 96 -15.89 0.88 11.27
C SER A 96 -17.10 0.09 11.80
N SER A 97 -17.81 -0.63 10.93
CA SER A 97 -18.97 -1.44 11.32
C SER A 97 -18.52 -2.83 11.77
N THR A 98 -19.05 -3.27 12.90
CA THR A 98 -18.75 -4.56 13.57
C THR A 98 -18.66 -5.72 12.58
N PRO A 99 -17.73 -6.68 12.76
CA PRO A 99 -17.72 -7.88 11.95
C PRO A 99 -19.03 -8.62 12.21
N THR A 100 -19.96 -8.59 11.27
CA THR A 100 -20.98 -9.62 11.22
C THR A 100 -20.21 -10.91 11.04
N THR A 101 -20.28 -11.79 12.04
CA THR A 101 -19.69 -13.12 12.06
C THR A 101 -20.29 -13.99 10.95
N THR A 102 -19.98 -13.66 9.71
CA THR A 102 -20.05 -14.58 8.58
C THR A 102 -18.59 -14.89 8.28
N LYS A 103 -18.22 -16.17 8.35
CA LYS A 103 -16.83 -16.63 8.17
C LYS A 103 -16.18 -15.86 7.00
N ALA A 104 -15.13 -15.08 7.29
CA ALA A 104 -14.34 -14.36 6.29
C ALA A 104 -13.75 -15.29 5.21
N SER A 105 -13.72 -16.60 5.47
CA SER A 105 -13.32 -17.66 4.54
C SER A 105 -14.31 -17.97 3.41
N GLU A 106 -15.49 -17.35 3.35
CA GLU A 106 -16.54 -17.70 2.35
C GLU A 106 -16.70 -16.68 1.22
N ARG A 107 -15.96 -15.57 1.25
CA ARG A 107 -15.99 -14.54 0.19
C ARG A 107 -14.62 -14.41 -0.45
N GLU A 108 -14.16 -15.51 -1.06
CA GLU A 108 -13.01 -15.51 -1.96
C GLU A 108 -13.51 -15.20 -3.38
N PHE A 109 -13.03 -14.10 -3.97
CA PHE A 109 -13.39 -13.66 -5.31
C PHE A 109 -12.30 -14.04 -6.33
N LEU A 110 -11.04 -13.84 -5.94
CA LEU A 110 -9.88 -14.13 -6.76
C LEU A 110 -9.62 -15.64 -6.81
N ASP A 111 -9.16 -16.13 -7.96
CA ASP A 111 -8.67 -17.51 -8.03
C ASP A 111 -7.32 -17.66 -7.31
N PRO A 112 -6.85 -18.89 -7.02
CA PRO A 112 -5.62 -19.10 -6.27
C PRO A 112 -4.36 -18.47 -6.89
N HIS A 113 -4.29 -18.39 -8.23
CA HIS A 113 -3.17 -17.75 -8.92
C HIS A 113 -3.25 -16.23 -8.74
N GLN A 114 -4.43 -15.64 -8.98
CA GLN A 114 -4.67 -14.21 -8.82
C GLN A 114 -4.41 -13.74 -7.39
N PHE A 115 -4.90 -14.49 -6.40
CA PHE A 115 -4.67 -14.19 -4.98
C PHE A 115 -3.17 -14.23 -4.62
N ALA A 116 -2.44 -15.23 -5.13
CA ALA A 116 -1.00 -15.33 -4.93
C ALA A 116 -0.24 -14.17 -5.59
N THR A 117 -0.61 -13.76 -6.81
CA THR A 117 -0.03 -12.58 -7.47
C THR A 117 -0.32 -11.31 -6.69
N LEU A 118 -1.55 -11.11 -6.19
CA LEU A 118 -1.90 -9.99 -5.34
C LEU A 118 -1.07 -9.98 -4.05
N SER A 119 -0.87 -11.13 -3.41
CA SER A 119 -0.10 -11.24 -2.16
C SER A 119 1.35 -10.79 -2.36
N VAL A 120 1.99 -11.24 -3.45
CA VAL A 120 3.36 -10.83 -3.81
C VAL A 120 3.42 -9.32 -4.11
N LEU A 121 2.46 -8.82 -4.90
CA LEU A 121 2.39 -7.38 -5.21
C LEU A 121 2.17 -6.53 -3.95
N ALA A 122 1.29 -6.98 -3.05
CA ALA A 122 0.97 -6.25 -1.83
C ALA A 122 2.21 -6.06 -0.95
N GLU A 123 2.98 -7.13 -0.75
CA GLU A 123 4.21 -7.09 0.07
C GLU A 123 5.31 -6.24 -0.57
N LEU A 124 5.42 -6.23 -1.90
CA LEU A 124 6.37 -5.37 -2.62
C LEU A 124 5.98 -3.88 -2.60
N ILE A 125 4.69 -3.57 -2.69
CA ILE A 125 4.20 -2.18 -2.74
C ILE A 125 4.21 -1.55 -1.34
N VAL A 126 3.73 -2.28 -0.33
CA VAL A 126 3.72 -1.86 1.06
C VAL A 126 4.27 -3.00 1.93
N PRO A 127 5.50 -2.89 2.44
CA PRO A 127 6.07 -3.91 3.31
C PRO A 127 5.17 -4.17 4.53
N GLY A 128 4.90 -5.44 4.84
CA GLY A 128 3.99 -5.83 5.92
C GLY A 128 2.50 -5.82 5.54
N ALA A 129 2.14 -5.53 4.28
CA ALA A 129 0.75 -5.60 3.83
C ALA A 129 0.11 -6.97 4.09
N VAL A 130 0.83 -8.06 3.85
CA VAL A 130 0.34 -9.42 4.10
C VAL A 130 0.18 -9.68 5.61
N ALA A 131 1.10 -9.17 6.43
CA ALA A 131 1.00 -9.28 7.90
C ALA A 131 -0.24 -8.56 8.47
N THR A 132 -0.76 -7.57 7.75
CA THR A 132 -2.00 -6.86 8.07
C THR A 132 -3.26 -7.42 7.40
N GLU A 133 -3.15 -8.58 6.74
CA GLU A 133 -4.22 -9.24 5.97
C GLU A 133 -4.83 -8.33 4.87
N SER A 134 -4.02 -7.43 4.29
CA SER A 134 -4.49 -6.49 3.26
C SER A 134 -4.96 -7.21 1.99
N ASP A 135 -4.24 -8.25 1.58
CA ASP A 135 -4.56 -9.16 0.49
C ASP A 135 -5.94 -9.82 0.67
N ARG A 136 -6.20 -10.41 1.85
CA ARG A 136 -7.49 -11.03 2.19
C ARG A 136 -8.62 -10.02 2.30
N PHE A 137 -8.34 -8.84 2.84
CA PHE A 137 -9.32 -7.77 2.90
C PHE A 137 -9.72 -7.32 1.50
N ILE A 138 -8.76 -7.14 0.59
CA ILE A 138 -9.03 -6.76 -0.80
C ILE A 138 -9.87 -7.83 -1.50
N ASP A 139 -9.53 -9.10 -1.37
CA ASP A 139 -10.29 -10.21 -1.96
C ASP A 139 -11.75 -10.24 -1.46
N ALA A 140 -11.95 -10.11 -0.15
CA ALA A 140 -13.29 -10.04 0.45
C ALA A 140 -14.06 -8.76 0.05
N ALA A 141 -13.38 -7.63 -0.16
CA ALA A 141 -13.97 -6.40 -0.65
C ALA A 141 -14.40 -6.52 -2.11
N LEU A 142 -13.56 -7.12 -2.95
CA LEU A 142 -13.87 -7.38 -4.37
C LEU A 142 -15.10 -8.28 -4.52
N ALA A 143 -15.31 -9.25 -3.63
CA ALA A 143 -16.49 -10.12 -3.64
C ALA A 143 -17.83 -9.35 -3.51
N VAL A 144 -17.82 -8.12 -2.99
CA VAL A 144 -19.02 -7.28 -2.81
C VAL A 144 -19.01 -6.01 -3.64
N GLU A 145 -17.98 -5.81 -4.47
CA GLU A 145 -17.85 -4.65 -5.35
C GLU A 145 -18.80 -4.68 -6.54
N ALA A 146 -18.96 -3.53 -7.19
CA ALA A 146 -19.67 -3.46 -8.46
C ALA A 146 -18.93 -4.31 -9.53
N PRO A 147 -19.65 -4.99 -10.45
CA PRO A 147 -19.02 -5.80 -11.49
C PRO A 147 -17.99 -5.04 -12.34
N SER A 148 -18.18 -3.74 -12.54
CA SER A 148 -17.22 -2.89 -13.24
C SER A 148 -15.90 -2.71 -12.49
N ALA A 149 -15.94 -2.55 -11.16
CA ALA A 149 -14.75 -2.41 -10.32
C ALA A 149 -14.01 -3.76 -10.21
N GLN A 150 -14.76 -4.86 -10.06
CA GLN A 150 -14.21 -6.22 -10.14
C GLN A 150 -13.45 -6.46 -11.46
N GLN A 151 -14.08 -6.14 -12.59
CA GLN A 151 -13.46 -6.31 -13.91
C GLN A 151 -12.24 -5.41 -14.09
N GLU A 152 -12.29 -4.17 -13.60
CA GLU A 152 -11.15 -3.25 -13.64
C GLU A 152 -9.95 -3.78 -12.85
N PHE A 153 -10.20 -4.33 -11.66
CA PHE A 153 -9.17 -4.97 -10.84
C PHE A 153 -8.53 -6.18 -11.54
N LEU A 154 -9.35 -7.10 -12.05
CA LEU A 154 -8.87 -8.28 -12.78
C LEU A 154 -8.10 -7.90 -14.05
N THR A 155 -8.54 -6.86 -14.75
CA THR A 155 -7.83 -6.33 -15.92
C THR A 155 -6.46 -5.78 -15.53
N ALA A 156 -6.37 -5.04 -14.41
CA ALA A 156 -5.10 -4.53 -13.93
C ALA A 156 -4.14 -5.64 -13.48
N LEU A 157 -4.63 -6.63 -12.74
CA LEU A 157 -3.83 -7.77 -12.30
C LEU A 157 -3.32 -8.59 -13.50
N GLY A 158 -4.19 -8.85 -14.48
CA GLY A 158 -3.84 -9.54 -15.72
C GLY A 158 -2.88 -8.76 -16.61
N ALA A 159 -2.94 -7.42 -16.61
CA ALA A 159 -1.98 -6.60 -17.34
C ALA A 159 -0.56 -6.71 -16.76
N ILE A 160 -0.44 -6.75 -15.43
CA ILE A 160 0.85 -6.94 -14.74
C ILE A 160 1.42 -8.33 -15.03
N ASP A 161 0.61 -9.39 -14.88
CA ASP A 161 1.02 -10.77 -15.18
C ASP A 161 1.37 -10.94 -16.67
N GLY A 162 0.57 -10.36 -17.58
CA GLY A 162 0.82 -10.38 -19.01
C GLY A 162 2.14 -9.69 -19.38
N PHE A 163 2.43 -8.55 -18.74
CA PHE A 163 3.71 -7.86 -18.93
C PHE A 163 4.89 -8.71 -18.42
N ALA A 164 4.76 -9.33 -17.24
CA ALA A 164 5.75 -10.26 -16.69
C ALA A 164 6.02 -11.44 -17.64
N ILE A 165 4.97 -12.09 -18.14
CA ILE A 165 5.09 -13.20 -19.10
C ILE A 165 5.78 -12.73 -20.39
N SER A 166 5.40 -11.56 -20.92
CA SER A 166 5.99 -11.03 -22.14
C SER A 166 7.50 -10.76 -22.00
N ARG A 167 7.92 -10.29 -20.81
CA ARG A 167 9.28 -9.82 -20.54
C ARG A 167 10.21 -10.91 -20.04
N HIS A 168 9.71 -11.81 -19.19
CA HIS A 168 10.48 -12.81 -18.44
C HIS A 168 10.01 -14.25 -18.67
N GLN A 169 9.00 -14.49 -19.52
CA GLN A 169 8.47 -15.83 -19.85
C GLN A 169 7.88 -16.60 -18.65
N GLY A 170 7.46 -15.89 -17.60
CA GLY A 170 6.79 -16.45 -16.43
C GLY A 170 5.80 -15.46 -15.81
N PRO A 171 4.80 -15.94 -15.05
CA PRO A 171 3.88 -15.05 -14.34
C PRO A 171 4.61 -14.29 -13.24
N PHE A 172 4.11 -13.12 -12.87
CA PHE A 172 4.79 -12.20 -11.96
C PHE A 172 5.16 -12.84 -10.63
N LYS A 173 4.22 -13.62 -10.04
CA LYS A 173 4.43 -14.31 -8.76
C LYS A 173 5.56 -15.34 -8.75
N ASP A 174 5.94 -15.87 -9.91
CA ASP A 174 6.98 -16.91 -10.03
C ASP A 174 8.35 -16.33 -10.43
N LEU A 175 8.43 -15.03 -10.68
CA LEU A 175 9.69 -14.32 -10.94
C LEU A 175 10.53 -14.19 -9.67
N GLY A 176 11.85 -14.01 -9.82
CA GLY A 176 12.71 -13.65 -8.69
C GLY A 176 12.39 -12.24 -8.18
N GLU A 177 12.59 -11.97 -6.89
CA GLU A 177 12.30 -10.67 -6.26
C GLU A 177 12.95 -9.49 -7.01
N ALA A 178 14.21 -9.64 -7.43
CA ALA A 178 14.91 -8.60 -8.21
C ALA A 178 14.26 -8.33 -9.57
N GLU A 179 13.68 -9.34 -10.22
CA GLU A 179 12.96 -9.18 -11.49
C GLU A 179 11.59 -8.53 -11.27
N GLN A 180 10.90 -8.91 -10.19
CA GLN A 180 9.63 -8.30 -9.78
C GLN A 180 9.79 -6.80 -9.53
N VAL A 181 10.81 -6.42 -8.76
CA VAL A 181 11.13 -5.01 -8.47
C VAL A 181 11.48 -4.27 -9.75
N ALA A 182 12.36 -4.81 -10.59
CA ALA A 182 12.73 -4.17 -11.86
C ALA A 182 11.52 -3.95 -12.78
N LEU A 183 10.59 -4.90 -12.83
CA LEU A 183 9.35 -4.79 -13.61
C LEU A 183 8.45 -3.66 -13.07
N LEU A 184 8.26 -3.59 -11.75
CA LEU A 184 7.46 -2.54 -11.13
C LEU A 184 8.11 -1.15 -11.32
N GLU A 185 9.42 -1.04 -11.20
CA GLU A 185 10.16 0.19 -11.50
C GLU A 185 9.99 0.63 -12.96
N GLU A 186 10.07 -0.31 -13.91
CA GLU A 186 9.80 -0.03 -15.32
C GLU A 186 8.36 0.47 -15.51
N ALA A 187 7.37 -0.18 -14.89
CA ALA A 187 5.98 0.26 -14.94
C ALA A 187 5.79 1.67 -14.35
N PHE A 188 6.41 1.98 -13.20
CA PHE A 188 6.31 3.30 -12.55
C PHE A 188 7.08 4.41 -13.27
N THR A 189 8.03 4.08 -14.15
CA THR A 189 8.77 5.08 -14.94
C THR A 189 8.10 5.42 -16.27
N GLN A 190 7.19 4.57 -16.76
CA GLN A 190 6.38 4.84 -17.95
C GLN A 190 5.46 6.07 -17.75
N ALA A 191 5.04 6.69 -18.85
CA ALA A 191 4.03 7.73 -18.80
C ALA A 191 2.66 7.12 -18.48
N SER A 192 1.89 7.77 -17.59
CA SER A 192 0.49 7.42 -17.36
C SER A 192 -0.34 7.80 -18.59
N GLY A 193 -1.33 6.99 -18.93
CA GLY A 193 -2.31 7.30 -19.96
C GLY A 193 -3.35 8.32 -19.50
N GLN A 194 -3.45 8.55 -18.18
CA GLN A 194 -4.31 9.57 -17.61
C GLN A 194 -3.64 10.96 -17.77
N PRO A 195 -4.38 11.98 -18.24
CA PRO A 195 -3.89 13.34 -18.18
C PRO A 195 -3.66 13.71 -16.71
N GLY A 196 -2.41 14.02 -16.36
CA GLY A 196 -2.08 14.46 -15.01
C GLY A 196 -2.89 15.70 -14.61
N PRO A 197 -3.14 15.91 -13.30
CA PRO A 197 -3.84 17.10 -12.85
C PRO A 197 -3.13 18.35 -13.36
N ARG A 198 -3.89 19.24 -14.00
CA ARG A 198 -3.34 20.52 -14.47
C ARG A 198 -2.85 21.27 -13.23
N PRO A 199 -1.58 21.75 -13.18
CA PRO A 199 -1.10 22.49 -12.03
C PRO A 199 -1.96 23.74 -11.85
N TRP A 200 -2.64 23.82 -10.70
CA TRP A 200 -3.52 24.94 -10.40
C TRP A 200 -2.70 26.23 -10.34
N LYS A 201 -3.09 27.22 -11.12
CA LYS A 201 -2.52 28.56 -11.08
C LYS A 201 -3.51 29.51 -10.40
N LYS A 202 -2.98 30.47 -9.65
CA LYS A 202 -3.79 31.53 -9.03
C LYS A 202 -4.59 32.25 -10.13
N GLY A 203 -5.91 32.20 -10.05
CA GLY A 203 -6.82 32.76 -11.06
C GLY A 203 -7.42 31.72 -12.01
N ASP A 204 -7.00 30.46 -11.95
CA ASP A 204 -7.68 29.37 -12.66
C ASP A 204 -9.07 29.15 -12.04
N PRO A 205 -10.14 29.09 -12.86
CA PRO A 205 -11.45 28.73 -12.36
C PRO A 205 -11.41 27.32 -11.78
N VAL A 206 -12.03 27.13 -10.61
CA VAL A 206 -12.34 25.79 -10.09
C VAL A 206 -13.45 25.22 -10.97
N MET A 207 -13.06 24.58 -12.06
CA MET A 207 -13.99 23.85 -12.92
C MET A 207 -14.25 22.47 -12.32
N PRO A 208 -15.51 21.99 -12.33
CA PRO A 208 -15.77 20.58 -12.06
C PRO A 208 -14.95 19.74 -13.06
N PRO A 209 -14.38 18.60 -12.63
CA PRO A 209 -13.59 17.76 -13.51
C PRO A 209 -14.42 17.42 -14.74
N SER A 210 -13.86 17.70 -15.93
CA SER A 210 -14.44 17.22 -17.18
C SER A 210 -14.53 15.69 -17.08
N PRO A 211 -15.67 15.06 -17.45
CA PRO A 211 -15.79 13.61 -17.44
C PRO A 211 -14.59 13.02 -18.18
N PRO A 212 -13.86 12.06 -17.59
CA PRO A 212 -12.65 11.54 -18.22
C PRO A 212 -13.04 10.96 -19.59
N GLU A 213 -12.46 11.50 -20.67
CA GLU A 213 -12.31 10.70 -21.89
C GLU A 213 -11.63 9.41 -21.47
N ARG A 214 -12.19 8.23 -21.80
CA ARG A 214 -11.59 6.94 -21.40
C ARG A 214 -10.20 6.85 -22.03
N PRO A 215 -9.10 7.12 -21.30
CA PRO A 215 -7.79 7.08 -21.90
C PRO A 215 -7.41 5.61 -22.07
N MET A 216 -6.53 5.32 -23.02
CA MET A 216 -5.91 4.00 -23.05
C MET A 216 -5.14 3.82 -21.73
N ARG A 217 -5.57 2.89 -20.88
CA ARG A 217 -4.85 2.58 -19.64
C ARG A 217 -3.51 1.95 -20.00
N THR A 218 -2.45 2.54 -19.48
CA THR A 218 -1.07 2.06 -19.59
C THR A 218 -0.77 1.05 -18.48
N LEU A 219 0.36 0.33 -18.58
CA LEU A 219 0.82 -0.54 -17.50
C LEU A 219 0.97 0.25 -16.19
N ARG A 220 1.47 1.48 -16.26
CA ARG A 220 1.53 2.40 -15.11
C ARG A 220 0.19 2.57 -14.42
N ASP A 221 -0.88 2.81 -15.20
CA ASP A 221 -2.22 3.03 -14.65
C ASP A 221 -2.76 1.78 -13.95
N HIS A 222 -2.42 0.59 -14.45
CA HIS A 222 -2.78 -0.68 -13.83
C HIS A 222 -2.04 -0.90 -12.51
N VAL A 223 -0.73 -0.63 -12.48
CA VAL A 223 0.06 -0.73 -11.24
C VAL A 223 -0.39 0.31 -10.21
N ASP A 224 -0.67 1.55 -10.62
CA ASP A 224 -1.21 2.59 -9.74
C ASP A 224 -2.58 2.22 -9.17
N HIS A 225 -3.43 1.52 -9.95
CA HIS A 225 -4.71 1.01 -9.47
C HIS A 225 -4.53 -0.06 -8.38
N ILE A 226 -3.67 -1.07 -8.61
CA ILE A 226 -3.39 -2.10 -7.60
C ILE A 226 -2.75 -1.48 -6.34
N LYS A 227 -1.82 -0.53 -6.52
CA LYS A 227 -1.22 0.23 -5.42
C LYS A 227 -2.27 0.97 -4.60
N GLY A 228 -3.28 1.57 -5.25
CA GLY A 228 -4.40 2.23 -4.57
C GLY A 228 -5.17 1.28 -3.64
N TRP A 229 -5.48 0.08 -4.12
CA TRP A 229 -6.11 -0.99 -3.31
C TRP A 229 -5.23 -1.40 -2.12
N VAL A 230 -3.97 -1.73 -2.37
CA VAL A 230 -3.02 -2.21 -1.34
C VAL A 230 -2.80 -1.15 -0.26
N ALA A 231 -2.47 0.08 -0.66
CA ALA A 231 -2.23 1.17 0.30
C ALA A 231 -3.49 1.50 1.09
N GLY A 232 -4.66 1.53 0.45
CA GLY A 232 -5.93 1.76 1.13
C GLY A 232 -6.27 0.66 2.15
N ALA A 233 -6.04 -0.61 1.80
CA ALA A 233 -6.27 -1.73 2.69
C ALA A 233 -5.31 -1.72 3.90
N HIS A 234 -4.02 -1.47 3.65
CA HIS A 234 -3.00 -1.50 4.70
C HIS A 234 -3.12 -0.32 5.65
N TYR A 235 -3.16 0.92 5.15
CA TYR A 235 -3.19 2.12 6.00
C TYR A 235 -4.56 2.39 6.63
N SER A 236 -5.59 1.61 6.29
CA SER A 236 -6.85 1.56 7.06
C SER A 236 -6.85 0.51 8.17
N SER A 237 -5.83 -0.34 8.25
CA SER A 237 -5.68 -1.30 9.33
C SER A 237 -5.16 -0.60 10.59
N GLU A 238 -5.42 -1.17 11.77
CA GLU A 238 -4.87 -0.64 13.02
C GLU A 238 -3.33 -0.61 13.00
N ALA A 239 -2.69 -1.63 12.41
CA ALA A 239 -1.24 -1.68 12.27
C ALA A 239 -0.72 -0.54 11.38
N GLY A 240 -1.25 -0.41 10.15
CA GLY A 240 -0.84 0.65 9.23
C GLY A 240 -1.14 2.06 9.76
N MET A 241 -2.26 2.27 10.47
CA MET A 241 -2.54 3.55 11.11
C MET A 241 -1.51 3.88 12.22
N LYS A 242 -1.09 2.88 13.01
CA LYS A 242 -0.06 3.08 14.05
C LYS A 242 1.29 3.46 13.45
N GLU A 243 1.64 2.92 12.29
CA GLU A 243 2.86 3.32 11.55
C GLU A 243 2.83 4.79 11.15
N LEU A 244 1.65 5.32 10.81
CA LEU A 244 1.43 6.74 10.53
C LEU A 244 1.37 7.62 11.80
N GLY A 245 1.58 7.05 13.00
CA GLY A 245 1.57 7.77 14.27
C GLY A 245 0.22 7.82 14.98
N TRP A 246 -0.76 7.02 14.54
CA TRP A 246 -2.04 6.92 15.25
C TRP A 246 -1.86 6.32 16.65
N THR A 247 -2.32 7.04 17.67
CA THR A 247 -2.18 6.64 19.07
C THR A 247 -3.32 5.79 19.60
N GLY A 248 -4.22 5.29 18.75
CA GLY A 248 -5.42 4.53 19.15
C GLY A 248 -6.62 5.38 19.59
N ASN A 249 -6.48 6.71 19.55
CA ASN A 249 -7.55 7.64 19.89
C ASN A 249 -8.51 7.77 18.71
N MET A 250 -9.80 7.53 18.93
CA MET A 250 -10.84 7.69 17.89
C MET A 250 -11.33 9.14 17.83
N PHE A 251 -11.33 9.82 18.96
CA PHE A 251 -11.75 11.21 19.10
C PHE A 251 -10.78 11.96 19.99
N PHE A 252 -10.49 13.20 19.61
CA PHE A 252 -9.80 14.16 20.45
C PHE A 252 -10.87 15.06 21.09
N GLN A 253 -10.81 15.27 22.41
CA GLN A 253 -11.70 16.22 23.08
C GLN A 253 -11.38 17.67 22.69
N SER A 254 -10.12 17.92 22.34
CA SER A 254 -9.63 19.15 21.74
C SER A 254 -8.52 18.80 20.76
N TYR A 255 -8.41 19.54 19.66
CA TYR A 255 -7.31 19.34 18.71
C TYR A 255 -6.00 19.78 19.37
N PRO A 256 -4.97 18.92 19.42
CA PRO A 256 -3.66 19.35 19.88
C PRO A 256 -3.16 20.42 18.91
N GLY A 257 -2.93 21.63 19.41
CA GLY A 257 -2.37 22.72 18.62
C GLY A 257 -0.98 22.35 18.10
N CYS A 258 -0.61 22.85 16.93
CA CYS A 258 0.78 22.77 16.48
C CYS A 258 1.65 23.60 17.43
N PRO A 259 2.75 23.07 17.98
CA PRO A 259 3.71 23.89 18.71
C PRO A 259 4.41 24.79 17.69
N HIS A 260 4.11 26.08 17.72
CA HIS A 260 4.84 27.08 16.95
C HIS A 260 5.16 28.28 17.84
N PRO A 261 6.24 29.02 17.53
CA PRO A 261 6.83 29.99 18.43
C PRO A 261 5.87 31.11 18.85
N ASP A 262 4.91 31.45 18.00
CA ASP A 262 4.05 32.62 18.19
C ASP A 262 2.71 32.29 18.86
N GLY A 263 2.42 31.01 19.14
CA GLY A 263 1.21 30.57 19.83
C GLY A 263 -0.08 30.76 19.02
N HIS A 264 -1.04 29.85 19.16
CA HIS A 264 -2.39 30.09 18.65
C HIS A 264 -3.17 30.84 19.74
N GLU A 265 -3.37 32.15 19.59
CA GLU A 265 -4.39 32.85 20.36
C GLU A 265 -5.76 32.24 20.02
N ALA A 266 -6.45 31.73 21.03
CA ALA A 266 -7.81 31.24 20.88
C ALA A 266 -8.71 32.45 20.60
N ALA A 267 -9.25 32.52 19.38
CA ALA A 267 -10.31 33.47 19.07
C ALA A 267 -11.58 33.06 19.83
N GLU A 268 -11.99 33.90 20.78
CA GLU A 268 -13.23 33.83 21.55
C GLU A 268 -14.44 34.29 20.72
#